data_AF-A0A3D3RDQ3-F1
#
_entry.id   AF-A0A3D3RDQ3-F1
#
_cell.length_a   1.000
_cell.length_b   1.000
_cell.length_c   1.000
_cell.angle_alpha   90.00
_cell.angle_beta   90.00
_cell.angle_gamma   90.00
#
_symmetry.space_group_name_H-M   'P 1'
#
loop_
_entity.id
_entity.type
_entity.pdbx_description
1 polymer ?
#
loop_
_entity_poly.entity_id
_entity_poly.type
_entity_poly.pdbx_seq_one_letter_code
_entity_poly.pdbx_strand_id
1 'polypeptide(L)'
;MMISSFYNKYSRQLIWGVFCTLPVLTFLAELLPSNNDIETWLPKDSDVRIVYDRFKAEFGAEEVVLVAVQEGLDRPLLVEATASRIESLPTVRQCWTPQRLKSILHEFKVEPAEIDNRLNGLLMNSEKNV
;
A
#
# COMPACT_ATOMS: atom_id res chain seq x y z
N MET A 1 -15.06 -34.80 38.88
CA MET A 1 -15.32 -34.21 40.22
C MET A 1 -14.06 -33.66 40.90
N MET A 2 -12.86 -34.21 40.71
CA MET A 2 -11.61 -33.67 41.30
C MET A 2 -11.15 -32.31 40.72
N ILE A 3 -11.47 -32.03 39.45
CA ILE A 3 -11.06 -30.78 38.80
C ILE A 3 -11.84 -29.58 39.36
N SER A 4 -13.15 -29.72 39.63
CA SER A 4 -13.94 -28.61 40.17
C SER A 4 -13.60 -28.30 41.63
N SER A 5 -13.25 -29.30 42.44
CA SER A 5 -12.81 -29.07 43.83
C SER A 5 -11.44 -28.40 43.89
N PHE A 6 -10.53 -28.72 42.98
CA PHE A 6 -9.24 -28.05 42.82
C PHE A 6 -9.42 -26.57 42.43
N TYR A 7 -10.22 -26.28 41.40
CA TYR A 7 -10.50 -24.89 41.00
C TYR A 7 -11.22 -24.10 42.09
N ASN A 8 -12.16 -24.71 42.82
CA ASN A 8 -12.85 -24.02 43.91
C ASN A 8 -11.89 -23.65 45.06
N LYS A 9 -10.96 -24.54 45.39
CA LYS A 9 -9.98 -24.34 46.46
C LYS A 9 -8.86 -23.35 46.11
N TYR A 10 -8.37 -23.37 44.86
CA TYR A 10 -7.21 -22.58 44.44
C TYR A 10 -7.53 -21.42 43.48
N SER A 11 -8.82 -21.15 43.23
CA SER A 11 -9.32 -20.12 42.30
C SER A 11 -8.58 -18.79 42.43
N ARG A 12 -8.44 -18.27 43.66
CA ARG A 12 -7.76 -17.00 43.91
C ARG A 12 -6.28 -17.03 43.54
N GLN A 13 -5.55 -18.10 43.86
CA GLN A 13 -4.13 -18.20 43.49
C GLN A 13 -3.95 -18.40 41.98
N LEU A 14 -4.85 -19.13 41.32
CA LEU A 14 -4.83 -19.30 39.87
C LEU A 14 -5.08 -17.97 39.15
N ILE A 15 -6.03 -17.16 39.63
CA ILE A 15 -6.28 -15.81 39.10
C ILE A 15 -5.03 -14.95 39.22
N TRP A 16 -4.38 -14.93 40.40
CA TRP A 16 -3.12 -14.20 40.56
C TRP A 16 -2.02 -14.74 39.65
N GLY A 17 -1.94 -16.06 39.45
CA GLY A 17 -1.04 -16.68 38.49
C GLY A 17 -1.24 -16.17 37.06
N VAL A 18 -2.50 -16.02 36.62
CA VAL A 18 -2.84 -15.43 35.33
C VAL A 18 -2.49 -13.95 35.27
N PHE A 19 -2.76 -13.17 36.33
CA PHE A 19 -2.36 -11.76 36.35
C PHE A 19 -0.84 -11.58 36.23
N CYS A 20 -0.06 -12.49 36.83
CA CYS A 20 1.39 -12.49 36.71
C CYS A 20 1.89 -12.78 35.29
N THR A 21 1.08 -13.41 34.41
CA THR A 21 1.46 -13.61 33.00
C THR A 21 1.16 -12.41 32.12
N LEU A 22 0.32 -11.46 32.55
CA LEU A 22 -0.07 -10.30 31.74
C LEU A 22 1.13 -9.45 31.30
N PRO A 23 2.12 -9.10 32.13
CA PRO A 23 3.27 -8.32 31.67
C PRO A 23 4.07 -9.02 30.55
N VAL A 24 4.20 -10.34 30.64
CA VAL A 24 4.85 -11.15 29.60
C VAL A 24 4.02 -11.15 28.32
N LEU A 25 2.70 -11.31 28.43
CA LEU A 25 1.79 -11.26 27.28
C LEU A 25 1.78 -9.87 26.62
N THR A 26 1.83 -8.79 27.40
CA THR A 26 1.92 -7.42 26.88
C THR A 26 3.22 -7.21 26.11
N PHE A 27 4.34 -7.64 26.68
CA PHE A 27 5.63 -7.57 26.00
C PHE A 27 5.64 -8.38 24.69
N LEU A 28 5.10 -9.60 24.69
CA LEU A 28 4.98 -10.41 23.49
C LEU A 28 4.02 -9.81 22.46
N ALA A 29 2.94 -9.15 22.90
CA ALA A 29 2.00 -8.49 22.02
C ALA A 29 2.63 -7.30 21.28
N GLU A 30 3.49 -6.52 21.93
CA GLU A 30 4.22 -5.42 21.30
C GLU A 30 5.25 -5.91 20.27
N LEU A 31 5.77 -7.12 20.44
CA LEU A 31 6.71 -7.75 19.50
C LEU A 31 6.03 -8.38 18.28
N LEU A 32 4.71 -8.54 18.28
CA LEU A 32 3.99 -9.11 17.15
C LEU A 32 3.94 -8.08 16.01
N PRO A 33 4.63 -8.32 14.87
CA PRO A 33 4.54 -7.42 13.74
C PRO A 33 3.13 -7.45 13.17
N SER A 34 2.59 -6.27 12.84
CA SER A 34 1.37 -6.19 12.04
C SER A 34 1.70 -6.63 10.62
N ASN A 35 1.08 -7.71 10.16
CA ASN A 35 1.21 -8.17 8.79
C ASN A 35 0.01 -7.66 7.97
N ASN A 36 0.22 -6.58 7.23
CA ASN A 36 -0.76 -6.02 6.29
C ASN A 36 -0.50 -6.47 4.84
N ASP A 37 0.33 -7.50 4.65
CA ASP A 37 0.58 -8.04 3.33
C ASP A 37 -0.65 -8.81 2.85
N ILE A 38 -1.33 -8.23 1.86
CA ILE A 38 -2.49 -8.83 1.18
C ILE A 38 -2.15 -10.18 0.57
N GLU A 39 -0.88 -10.41 0.24
CA GLU A 39 -0.37 -11.65 -0.34
C GLU A 39 -0.44 -12.83 0.63
N THR A 40 -0.53 -12.57 1.94
CA THR A 40 -0.71 -13.60 2.97
C THR A 40 -2.01 -14.38 2.78
N TRP A 41 -3.01 -13.77 2.14
CA TRP A 41 -4.32 -14.37 1.89
C TRP A 41 -4.39 -15.17 0.58
N LEU A 42 -3.36 -15.09 -0.27
CA LEU A 42 -3.27 -15.86 -1.51
C LEU A 42 -2.70 -17.26 -1.23
N PRO A 43 -3.39 -18.36 -1.61
CA PRO A 43 -2.86 -19.71 -1.44
C PRO A 43 -1.55 -19.87 -2.23
N LYS A 44 -0.50 -20.33 -1.54
CA LYS A 44 0.86 -20.45 -2.10
C LYS A 44 0.93 -21.31 -3.36
N ASP A 45 0.13 -22.38 -3.40
CA ASP A 45 0.12 -23.34 -4.51
C ASP A 45 -0.95 -23.06 -5.56
N SER A 46 -1.59 -21.88 -5.53
CA SER A 46 -2.57 -21.50 -6.56
C SER A 46 -1.87 -21.09 -7.86
N ASP A 47 -2.46 -21.46 -9.00
CA ASP A 47 -1.97 -21.02 -10.32
C ASP A 47 -1.88 -19.49 -10.42
N VAL A 48 -2.79 -18.78 -9.75
CA VAL A 48 -2.81 -17.31 -9.67
C VAL A 48 -1.55 -16.78 -8.99
N ARG A 49 -1.09 -17.42 -7.91
CA ARG A 49 0.12 -17.02 -7.19
C ARG A 49 1.37 -17.19 -8.05
N ILE A 50 1.46 -18.28 -8.79
CA ILE A 50 2.58 -18.58 -9.68
C ILE A 50 2.71 -17.52 -10.78
N VAL A 51 1.59 -17.12 -11.39
CA VAL A 51 1.58 -16.07 -12.42
C VAL A 51 2.00 -14.72 -11.83
N TYR A 52 1.46 -14.38 -10.66
CA TYR A 52 1.76 -13.13 -9.98
C TYR A 52 3.23 -13.03 -9.54
N ASP A 53 3.78 -14.09 -8.94
CA ASP A 53 5.19 -14.11 -8.51
C ASP A 53 6.14 -14.06 -9.71
N ARG A 54 5.79 -14.69 -10.84
CA ARG A 54 6.55 -14.56 -12.09
C ARG A 54 6.53 -13.12 -12.61
N PHE A 55 5.37 -12.47 -12.62
CA PHE A 55 5.27 -11.07 -13.00
C PHE A 55 6.14 -10.16 -12.12
N LYS A 56 6.10 -10.33 -10.79
CA LYS A 56 6.98 -9.57 -9.86
C LYS A 56 8.47 -9.81 -10.13
N ALA A 57 8.86 -11.03 -10.48
CA ALA A 57 10.25 -11.35 -10.77
C ALA A 57 10.74 -10.72 -12.09
N GLU A 58 9.88 -10.66 -13.10
CA GLU A 58 10.22 -10.14 -14.43
C GLU A 58 10.20 -8.61 -14.50
N PHE A 59 9.21 -7.97 -13.85
CA PHE A 59 8.98 -6.53 -13.95
C PHE A 59 9.40 -5.76 -12.69
N GLY A 60 9.75 -6.46 -11.62
CA GLY A 60 9.98 -5.88 -10.30
C GLY A 60 8.68 -5.62 -9.54
N ALA A 61 8.78 -5.50 -8.22
CA ALA A 61 7.68 -5.04 -7.37
C ALA A 61 7.58 -3.51 -7.41
N GLU A 62 7.46 -2.92 -8.60
CA GLU A 62 7.25 -1.48 -8.69
C GLU A 62 5.85 -1.14 -8.15
N GLU A 63 5.81 -0.70 -6.91
CA GLU A 63 4.59 -0.21 -6.27
C GLU A 63 4.27 1.18 -6.83
N VAL A 64 3.21 1.25 -7.63
CA VAL A 64 2.71 2.52 -8.15
C VAL A 64 1.62 3.05 -7.23
N VAL A 65 1.86 4.23 -6.67
CA VAL A 65 0.85 4.97 -5.90
C VAL A 65 0.23 6.03 -6.80
N LEU A 66 -1.06 5.87 -7.10
CA LEU A 66 -1.81 6.90 -7.81
C LEU A 66 -2.35 7.94 -6.82
N VAL A 67 -1.89 9.18 -6.94
CA VAL A 67 -2.36 10.30 -6.12
C VAL A 67 -3.38 11.12 -6.92
N ALA A 68 -4.64 11.05 -6.50
CA ALA A 68 -5.70 11.88 -7.06
C ALA A 68 -5.82 13.20 -6.30
N VAL A 69 -5.90 14.31 -7.03
CA VAL A 69 -6.15 15.65 -6.46
C VAL A 69 -7.48 16.17 -6.98
N GLN A 70 -8.31 16.69 -6.06
CA GLN A 70 -9.65 17.17 -6.40
C GLN A 70 -9.63 18.53 -7.11
N GLU A 71 -8.66 19.38 -6.76
CA GLU A 71 -8.42 20.72 -7.30
C GLU A 71 -6.91 20.94 -7.46
N GLY A 72 -6.49 21.85 -8.34
CA GLY A 72 -5.08 22.19 -8.55
C GLY A 72 -4.43 21.59 -9.80
N LEU A 73 -5.14 20.75 -10.57
CA LEU A 73 -4.69 20.32 -11.92
C LEU A 73 -4.60 21.50 -12.90
N ASP A 74 -5.39 22.54 -12.67
CA ASP A 74 -5.36 23.84 -13.36
C ASP A 74 -4.09 24.65 -13.04
N ARG A 75 -3.33 24.24 -12.02
CA ARG A 75 -2.10 24.91 -11.55
C ARG A 75 -0.89 24.00 -11.75
N PRO A 76 -0.41 23.82 -12.99
CA PRO A 76 0.66 22.87 -13.32
C PRO A 76 1.94 23.11 -12.50
N LEU A 77 2.24 24.37 -12.16
CA LEU A 77 3.40 24.71 -11.33
C LEU A 77 3.31 24.15 -9.89
N LEU A 78 2.10 24.11 -9.30
CA LEU A 78 1.90 23.55 -7.97
C LEU A 78 1.96 22.02 -7.99
N VAL A 79 1.40 21.40 -9.03
CA VAL A 79 1.50 19.94 -9.24
C VAL A 79 2.95 19.52 -9.38
N GLU A 80 3.72 20.25 -10.19
CA GLU A 80 5.14 19.99 -10.39
C GLU A 80 5.95 20.19 -9.10
N ALA A 81 5.72 21.29 -8.36
CA ALA A 81 6.39 21.52 -7.08
C ALA A 81 6.07 20.43 -6.04
N THR A 82 4.83 19.95 -6.02
CA THR A 82 4.40 18.85 -5.15
C THR A 82 5.08 17.54 -5.54
N ALA A 83 5.10 17.21 -6.84
CA ALA A 83 5.76 16.03 -7.37
C ALA A 83 7.27 16.06 -7.08
N SER A 84 7.95 17.18 -7.29
CA SER A 84 9.36 17.34 -6.94
C SER A 84 9.63 17.14 -5.45
N ARG A 85 8.71 17.61 -4.58
CA ARG A 85 8.83 17.39 -3.13
C ARG A 85 8.66 15.92 -2.77
N ILE A 86 7.69 15.23 -3.37
CA ILE A 86 7.48 13.79 -3.14
C ILE A 86 8.71 12.99 -3.64
N GLU A 87 9.22 13.33 -4.82
CA GLU A 87 10.40 12.70 -5.42
C GLU A 87 11.69 12.93 -4.63
N SER A 88 11.74 13.98 -3.80
CA SER A 88 12.89 14.22 -2.91
C SER A 88 12.96 13.23 -1.72
N LEU A 89 11.92 12.43 -1.49
CA LEU A 89 11.90 11.44 -0.42
C LEU A 89 12.77 10.22 -0.78
N PRO A 90 13.56 9.67 0.17
CA PRO A 90 14.55 8.63 -0.12
C PRO A 90 13.95 7.31 -0.61
N THR A 91 12.66 7.06 -0.36
CA THR A 91 11.95 5.85 -0.77
C THR A 91 11.25 6.00 -2.12
N VAL A 92 11.14 7.21 -2.66
CA VAL A 92 10.46 7.47 -3.93
C VAL A 92 11.50 7.49 -5.04
N ARG A 93 11.41 6.52 -5.95
CA ARG A 93 12.29 6.47 -7.12
C ARG A 93 11.99 7.57 -8.13
N GLN A 94 10.70 7.79 -8.39
CA GLN A 94 10.25 8.74 -9.41
C GLN A 94 8.82 9.20 -9.13
N CYS A 95 8.51 10.46 -9.44
CA CYS A 95 7.15 11.00 -9.39
C CYS A 95 6.71 11.52 -10.76
N TRP A 96 5.61 10.98 -11.27
CA TRP A 96 5.06 11.29 -12.59
C TRP A 96 3.90 12.28 -12.51
N THR A 97 4.09 13.47 -13.08
CA THR A 97 3.00 14.42 -13.33
C THR A 97 2.40 14.19 -14.71
N PRO A 98 1.15 14.64 -14.98
CA PRO A 98 0.55 14.53 -16.31
C PRO A 98 1.44 15.15 -17.40
N GLN A 99 2.08 16.29 -17.11
CA GLN A 99 2.97 16.98 -18.04
C GLN A 99 4.25 16.18 -18.30
N ARG A 100 4.90 15.62 -17.27
CA ARG A 100 6.09 14.77 -17.43
C ARG A 100 5.78 13.52 -18.27
N LEU A 101 4.62 12.90 -18.04
CA LEU A 101 4.16 11.74 -18.83
C LEU A 101 3.89 12.11 -20.29
N LYS A 102 3.29 13.27 -20.56
CA LYS A 102 3.14 13.79 -21.94
C LYS A 102 4.49 13.91 -22.64
N SER A 103 5.48 14.51 -21.97
CA SER A 103 6.83 14.68 -22.53
C SER A 103 7.46 13.33 -22.90
N ILE A 104 7.35 12.33 -22.04
CA ILE A 104 7.90 10.99 -22.30
C ILE A 104 7.19 10.30 -23.46
N LEU A 105 5.86 10.32 -23.49
CA LEU A 105 5.11 9.72 -24.60
C LEU A 105 5.45 10.40 -25.94
N HIS A 106 5.70 11.71 -25.92
CA HIS A 106 6.17 12.44 -27.08
C HIS A 106 7.58 12.01 -27.52
N GLU A 107 8.50 11.77 -26.58
CA GLU A 107 9.83 11.20 -26.89
C GLU A 107 9.74 9.81 -27.55
N PHE A 108 8.74 9.02 -27.18
CA PHE A 108 8.42 7.74 -27.82
C PHE A 108 7.65 7.88 -29.16
N LYS A 109 7.52 9.10 -29.70
CA LYS A 109 6.84 9.41 -30.97
C LYS A 109 5.37 9.00 -31.01
N VAL A 110 4.70 9.03 -29.86
CA VAL A 110 3.23 8.88 -29.82
C VAL A 110 2.61 10.18 -30.32
N GLU A 111 1.63 10.08 -31.22
CA GLU A 111 0.94 11.25 -31.78
C GLU A 111 0.26 12.08 -30.67
N PRO A 112 0.29 13.43 -30.71
CA PRO A 112 -0.24 14.28 -29.64
C PRO A 112 -1.71 14.00 -29.30
N ALA A 113 -2.54 13.74 -30.31
CA ALA A 113 -3.96 13.40 -30.13
C ALA A 113 -4.14 12.05 -29.39
N GLU A 114 -3.25 11.10 -29.65
CA GLU A 114 -3.23 9.78 -29.01
C GLU A 114 -2.73 9.90 -27.55
N ILE A 115 -1.75 10.78 -27.28
CA ILE A 115 -1.29 11.10 -25.93
C ILE A 115 -2.43 11.67 -25.08
N ASP A 116 -3.12 12.68 -25.61
CA ASP A 116 -4.24 13.29 -24.88
C ASP A 116 -5.35 12.28 -24.64
N ASN A 117 -5.67 11.42 -25.61
CA ASN A 117 -6.66 10.35 -25.43
C ASN A 117 -6.27 9.34 -24.34
N ARG A 118 -4.98 8.96 -24.25
CA ARG A 118 -4.49 8.00 -23.23
C ARG A 118 -4.47 8.59 -21.82
N LEU A 119 -4.17 9.88 -21.70
CA LEU A 119 -4.07 10.55 -20.40
C LEU A 119 -5.43 11.05 -19.91
N ASN A 120 -6.33 11.41 -20.82
CA ASN A 120 -7.73 11.70 -20.53
C ASN A 120 -8.45 10.39 -20.14
N GLY A 121 -8.97 10.33 -18.91
CA GLY A 121 -9.57 9.11 -18.33
C GLY A 121 -8.64 8.30 -17.43
N LEU A 122 -7.32 8.42 -17.60
CA LEU A 122 -6.34 7.80 -16.69
C LEU A 122 -5.89 8.77 -15.58
N LEU A 123 -5.55 10.02 -15.95
CA LEU A 123 -4.97 11.01 -15.02
C LEU A 123 -5.76 12.32 -14.97
N MET A 124 -6.62 12.58 -15.96
CA MET A 124 -7.47 13.76 -16.00
C MET A 124 -8.92 13.35 -16.23
N ASN A 125 -9.83 13.91 -15.44
CA ASN A 125 -11.26 13.67 -15.63
C ASN A 125 -11.76 14.52 -16.81
N SER A 126 -12.34 13.86 -17.82
CA SER A 126 -12.91 14.48 -19.02
C SER A 126 -14.13 15.37 -18.71
N GLU A 127 -14.78 15.18 -17.55
CA GLU A 127 -16.04 15.84 -17.22
C GLU A 127 -15.91 17.29 -16.67
N LYS A 128 -14.71 17.86 -16.58
CA LYS A 128 -14.53 19.28 -16.22
C LYS A 128 -13.88 20.09 -17.34
N ASN A 129 -14.58 20.18 -18.46
CA ASN A 129 -14.53 21.34 -19.35
C ASN A 129 -15.87 22.10 -19.22
N VAL A 130 -16.07 22.76 -18.07
CA VAL A 130 -17.10 23.80 -17.87
C VAL A 130 -16.41 25.03 -17.32
#